data_AF-A0A1W9YU97-F1
#
_entry.id   AF-A0A1W9YU97-F1
#
_cell.length_a   1.000
_cell.length_b   1.000
_cell.length_c   1.000
_cell.angle_alpha   90.00
_cell.angle_beta   90.00
_cell.angle_gamma   90.00
#
_symmetry.space_group_name_H-M   'P 1'
#
loop_
_entity.id
_entity.type
_entity.pdbx_description
1 polymer ?
#
loop_
_entity_poly.entity_id
_entity_poly.type
_entity_poly.pdbx_seq_one_letter_code
_entity_poly.pdbx_strand_id
1 'polypeptide(L)' 'LRVIKADRVIGDKWLVTEGLNAGDKIITEGLQFVQPGVEVKTVPAKNVASAQKADAAPAKTDSKG' A
#
# COMPACT_ATOMS: atom_id res chain seq x y z
N LEU A 1 -9.21 15.61 -4.95
CA LEU A 1 -8.48 15.10 -3.76
C LEU A 1 -9.09 13.77 -3.36
N ARG A 2 -8.29 12.82 -2.86
CA ARG A 2 -8.77 11.53 -2.36
C ARG A 2 -8.77 11.55 -0.83
N VAL A 3 -9.88 11.18 -0.22
CA VAL A 3 -10.00 11.04 1.24
C VAL A 3 -9.77 9.58 1.62
N ILE A 4 -9.00 9.36 2.68
CA ILE A 4 -8.76 8.04 3.28
C ILE A 4 -9.06 8.11 4.77
N LYS A 5 -9.34 6.96 5.38
CA LYS A 5 -9.48 6.83 6.84
C LYS A 5 -8.34 5.99 7.39
N ALA A 6 -7.58 6.57 8.30
CA ALA A 6 -6.55 5.87 9.06
C ALA A 6 -7.00 5.72 10.51
N ASP A 7 -6.75 4.55 11.10
CA ASP A 7 -7.11 4.23 12.49
C ASP A 7 -5.95 4.56 13.44
N ARG A 8 -4.78 3.99 13.19
CA ARG A 8 -3.60 4.16 14.05
C ARG A 8 -2.28 4.09 13.30
N VAL A 9 -1.21 4.52 13.96
CA VAL A 9 0.18 4.32 13.52
C VAL A 9 0.72 2.99 14.06
N ILE A 10 1.47 2.27 13.24
CA ILE A 10 2.18 1.04 13.60
C ILE A 10 3.63 1.20 13.13
N GLY A 11 4.53 1.48 14.08
CA GLY A 11 5.91 1.87 13.76
C GLY A 11 5.95 3.18 12.97
N ASP A 12 6.41 3.11 11.73
CA ASP A 12 6.52 4.21 10.76
C ASP A 12 5.35 4.25 9.75
N LYS A 13 4.34 3.39 9.90
CA LYS A 13 3.26 3.19 8.91
C LYS A 13 1.88 3.47 9.51
N TRP A 14 0.91 3.84 8.66
CA TRP A 14 -0.48 4.02 9.06
C TRP A 14 -1.32 2.80 8.71
N LEU A 15 -2.19 2.38 9.62
CA LEU A 15 -3.25 1.41 9.35
C LEU A 15 -4.42 2.15 8.69
N VAL A 16 -4.54 2.02 7.37
CA VAL A 16 -5.64 2.58 6.57
C VAL A 16 -6.78 1.57 6.50
N THR A 17 -7.99 1.98 6.86
CA THR A 17 -9.17 1.09 6.93
C THR A 17 -10.16 1.32 5.80
N GLU A 18 -10.18 2.53 5.21
CA GLU A 18 -11.12 2.89 4.15
C GLU A 18 -10.46 3.84 3.14
N GLY A 19 -10.98 3.82 1.91
CA GLY A 19 -10.59 4.77 0.88
C GLY A 19 -9.42 4.34 -0.01
N LEU A 20 -8.91 3.11 0.11
CA LEU A 20 -7.93 2.49 -0.80
C LEU A 20 -8.43 1.14 -1.31
N ASN A 21 -8.09 0.81 -2.56
CA ASN A 21 -8.42 -0.43 -3.25
C ASN A 21 -7.13 -1.13 -3.74
N ALA A 22 -7.21 -2.43 -3.98
CA ALA A 22 -6.12 -3.19 -4.58
C ALA A 22 -5.78 -2.63 -5.98
N GLY A 23 -4.48 -2.49 -6.25
CA GLY A 23 -3.98 -1.93 -7.50
C GLY A 23 -3.88 -0.40 -7.53
N ASP A 24 -4.36 0.31 -6.50
CA ASP A 24 -4.16 1.75 -6.39
C ASP A 24 -2.67 2.11 -6.33
N LYS A 25 -2.31 3.18 -7.05
CA LYS A 25 -0.98 3.78 -6.99
C LYS A 25 -1.01 4.96 -6.02
N ILE A 26 -0.13 4.94 -5.03
CA ILE A 26 -0.03 5.97 -3.99
C ILE A 26 1.36 6.62 -4.02
N ILE A 27 1.42 7.88 -3.60
CA ILE A 27 2.67 8.62 -3.43
C ILE A 27 3.17 8.36 -2.02
N THR A 28 4.36 7.76 -1.87
CA THR A 28 4.98 7.48 -0.56
C THR A 28 6.17 8.38 -0.26
N GLU A 29 6.64 9.16 -1.25
CA GLU A 29 7.84 9.99 -1.20
C GLU A 29 7.61 11.26 -2.05
N GLY A 30 8.21 12.39 -1.68
CA GLY A 30 8.19 13.62 -2.50
C GLY A 30 6.87 14.40 -2.51
N LEU A 31 5.96 14.18 -1.55
CA LEU A 31 4.65 14.85 -1.49
C LEU A 31 4.75 16.39 -1.47
N GLN A 32 5.84 16.95 -0.95
CA GLN A 32 6.07 18.39 -0.92
C GLN A 32 6.15 19.07 -2.31
N PHE A 33 6.33 18.28 -3.38
CA PHE A 33 6.52 18.80 -4.75
C PHE A 33 5.28 18.66 -5.63
N VAL A 34 4.17 18.13 -5.12
CA VAL A 34 2.96 17.85 -5.91
C VAL A 34 1.79 18.73 -5.50
N GLN A 35 0.91 18.99 -6.47
CA GLN A 35 -0.37 19.69 -6.28
C GLN A 35 -1.50 18.90 -6.95
N PRO A 36 -2.76 19.11 -6.55
CA PRO A 36 -3.90 18.48 -7.22
C PRO A 36 -3.90 18.77 -8.73
N GLY A 37 -4.06 17.72 -9.55
CA GLY A 37 -4.15 17.83 -11.01
C GLY A 37 -2.81 17.82 -11.76
N VAL A 38 -1.68 17.82 -11.05
CA VAL A 38 -0.35 17.73 -11.68
C VAL A 38 -0.07 16.31 -12.17
N GLU A 39 0.47 16.19 -13.38
CA GLU A 39 0.97 14.93 -13.91
C GLU A 39 2.24 14.50 -13.17
N VAL A 40 2.32 13.24 -12.78
CA VAL A 40 3.46 12.68 -12.04
C VAL A 40 4.00 11.44 -12.75
N LYS A 41 5.33 11.27 -12.72
CA LYS A 41 5.99 10.04 -13.16
C LYS A 41 6.00 9.02 -12.03
N THR A 42 5.35 7.88 -12.23
CA THR A 42 5.35 6.79 -11.24
C THR A 42 6.64 5.98 -11.30
N VAL A 43 7.23 5.70 -10.13
CA VAL A 43 8.40 4.82 -9.97
C VAL A 43 8.16 3.86 -8.80
N PRO A 44 8.85 2.71 -8.73
CA PRO A 44 8.78 1.83 -7.55
C PRO A 44 9.19 2.59 -6.28
N ALA A 45 8.36 2.52 -5.26
CA ALA A 45 8.64 3.11 -3.94
C ALA A 45 9.86 2.42 -3.30
N LYS A 46 10.73 3.20 -2.67
CA LYS A 46 11.96 2.68 -2.04
C LYS A 46 11.88 2.65 -0.51
N ASN A 47 10.91 3.37 0.06
CA ASN A 47 10.69 3.50 1.49
C ASN A 47 9.64 2.53 2.06
N VAL A 48 9.12 1.60 1.26
CA VAL A 48 8.20 0.55 1.70
C VAL A 48 8.87 -0.80 1.52
N ALA A 49 8.86 -1.62 2.56
CA ALA A 49 9.28 -3.01 2.43
C ALA A 49 8.31 -3.72 1.48
N SER A 50 8.83 -4.38 0.45
CA SER A 50 8.02 -5.17 -0.47
C SER A 50 7.21 -6.22 0.30
N ALA A 51 5.90 -6.03 0.42
CA ALA A 51 4.97 -7.03 0.94
C ALA A 51 4.82 -8.26 0.01
N GLN A 52 5.68 -8.38 -1.01
CA GLN A 52 5.71 -9.47 -1.99
C GLN A 52 6.09 -10.85 -1.42
N LYS A 53 6.14 -11.03 -0.09
CA LYS A 53 6.40 -12.34 0.53
C LYS A 53 5.24 -12.88 1.38
N ALA A 54 4.14 -12.14 1.54
CA ALA A 54 3.01 -12.60 2.36
C ALA A 54 1.89 -13.32 1.56
N ASP A 55 1.92 -13.29 0.22
CA ASP A 55 0.84 -13.86 -0.63
C ASP A 55 1.33 -15.01 -1.54
N ALA A 56 2.38 -15.72 -1.14
CA ALA A 56 2.84 -16.92 -1.86
C ALA A 56 3.31 -18.02 -0.89
N ALA A 57 2.37 -18.68 -0.23
CA ALA A 57 2.52 -20.08 0.17
C ALA A 57 1.14 -20.78 0.17
N PRO A 58 1.07 -22.04 -0.30
CA PRO A 58 -0.08 -22.59 -1.01
C PRO A 58 -1.09 -23.29 -0.08
N ALA A 59 -2.35 -23.31 -0.49
CA ALA A 59 -3.34 -24.26 -0.02
C ALA A 59 -2.92 -25.69 -0.42
N LYS A 60 -2.32 -26.43 0.50
CA LYS A 60 -2.40 -27.90 0.55
C LYS A 60 -2.67 -28.32 1.98
N THR A 61 -3.94 -28.61 2.24
CA THR A 61 -4.33 -29.45 3.37
C THR A 61 -4.44 -30.87 2.82
N ASP A 62 -3.37 -31.65 2.98
CA ASP A 62 -3.43 -33.11 2.91
C ASP A 62 -4.37 -33.59 4.03
N SER A 63 -5.62 -33.92 3.67
CA SER A 63 -6.55 -34.61 4.57
C SER A 63 -6.47 -36.10 4.26
N LYS A 64 -5.66 -36.80 5.04
CA LYS A 64 -5.64 -38.27 5.10
C LYS A 64 -6.86 -38.74 5.91
N GLY A 65 -7.73 -39.50 5.27
CA GLY A 65 -8.81 -40.28 5.85
C GLY A 65 -8.89 -41.62 5.14
#